data_AF-A0A075HYW8-F1
#
_entry.id   AF-A0A075HYW8-F1
#
_cell.length_a   1.000
_cell.length_b   1.000
_cell.length_c   1.000
_cell.angle_alpha   90.00
_cell.angle_beta   90.00
_cell.angle_gamma   90.00
#
_symmetry.space_group_name_H-M   'P 1'
#
loop_
_entity.id
_entity.type
_entity.pdbx_description
1 polymer ?
#
loop_
_entity_poly.entity_id
_entity_poly.type
_entity_poly.pdbx_seq_one_letter_code
_entity_poly.pdbx_strand_id
1 'polypeptide(L)'
;MIEIRYNDGIEIISDESQIDVLPIVKAFLGRYRFENTGKGNSFRRSGDIDKEILFQTYDFLEEYFPNISLDPYCEEILYNKKQNENNIEQTQDEARRIKSLVNTPDEIPNITIPRMRDDVSLKWYQKLAVLHATTICNSANFSVPGSGKTWMAYSTYFKFKDEQNLVDKLLVVGPLAAFRPWEREYELITGTEPPIQRIRGNATKRNQIIKRDESEIYLISYGSIIQQETLENLIKLLKK
;
A
#
# COMPACT_ATOMS: atom_id res chain seq x y z
N MET A 1 -14.23 -34.45 8.57
CA MET A 1 -13.02 -33.65 8.27
C MET A 1 -13.25 -32.90 6.97
N ILE A 2 -12.90 -31.61 6.94
CA ILE A 2 -12.97 -30.78 5.74
C ILE A 2 -11.54 -30.56 5.26
N GLU A 3 -11.30 -30.68 3.97
CA GLU A 3 -10.03 -30.37 3.34
C GLU A 3 -10.21 -29.27 2.30
N ILE A 4 -9.38 -28.23 2.36
CA ILE A 4 -9.37 -27.15 1.37
C ILE A 4 -8.07 -27.22 0.57
N ARG A 5 -8.20 -27.34 -0.75
CA ARG A 5 -7.08 -27.41 -1.69
C ARG A 5 -7.13 -26.28 -2.70
N TYR A 6 -5.96 -25.90 -3.21
CA TYR A 6 -5.81 -24.99 -4.33
C TYR A 6 -5.25 -25.72 -5.56
N ASN A 7 -6.04 -25.77 -6.63
CA ASN A 7 -5.66 -26.38 -7.90
C ASN A 7 -6.44 -25.69 -9.03
N ASP A 8 -5.84 -24.68 -9.68
CA ASP A 8 -6.51 -23.81 -10.67
C ASP A 8 -7.89 -23.30 -10.20
N GLY A 9 -8.00 -23.08 -8.89
CA GLY A 9 -9.26 -22.88 -8.20
C GLY A 9 -9.21 -23.40 -6.75
N ILE A 10 -10.29 -23.19 -5.99
CA ILE A 10 -10.44 -23.70 -4.62
C ILE A 10 -11.34 -24.92 -4.68
N GLU A 11 -10.88 -26.01 -4.08
CA GLU A 11 -11.65 -27.23 -3.89
C GLU A 11 -11.86 -27.47 -2.40
N ILE A 12 -13.11 -27.71 -2.01
CA ILE A 12 -13.52 -28.10 -0.66
C ILE A 12 -13.93 -29.55 -0.73
N ILE A 13 -13.25 -30.41 0.01
CA ILE A 13 -13.49 -31.85 0.08
C ILE A 13 -13.98 -32.16 1.49
N SER A 14 -15.03 -32.97 1.61
CA SER A 14 -15.53 -33.41 2.91
C SER A 14 -15.69 -34.91 2.98
N ASP A 15 -15.11 -35.50 4.03
CA ASP A 15 -15.35 -36.90 4.39
C ASP A 15 -16.72 -37.10 5.04
N GLU A 16 -17.29 -36.02 5.59
CA GLU A 16 -18.59 -36.05 6.23
C GLU A 16 -19.68 -35.79 5.21
N SER A 17 -20.77 -36.57 5.28
CA SER A 17 -22.02 -36.33 4.55
C SER A 17 -22.73 -35.04 4.96
N GLN A 18 -22.04 -34.08 5.60
CA GLN A 18 -22.62 -32.92 6.29
C GLN A 18 -22.48 -31.59 5.54
N ILE A 19 -21.45 -31.39 4.69
CA ILE A 19 -21.27 -30.12 3.95
C ILE A 19 -22.54 -29.74 3.19
N ASP A 20 -23.13 -30.70 2.49
CA ASP A 20 -24.29 -30.46 1.64
C ASP A 20 -25.61 -30.63 2.42
N VAL A 21 -25.58 -30.90 3.72
CA VAL A 21 -26.80 -31.06 4.53
C VAL A 21 -27.12 -29.79 5.30
N LEU A 22 -26.11 -28.99 5.65
CA LEU A 22 -26.29 -27.70 6.32
C LEU A 22 -26.79 -26.65 5.31
N PRO A 23 -28.01 -26.11 5.46
CA PRO A 23 -28.55 -25.13 4.52
C PRO A 23 -27.68 -23.87 4.37
N ILE A 24 -27.00 -23.48 5.45
CA ILE A 24 -26.09 -22.34 5.47
C ILE A 24 -24.84 -22.57 4.61
N VAL A 25 -24.28 -23.78 4.65
CA VAL A 25 -23.12 -24.15 3.83
C VAL A 25 -23.53 -24.24 2.36
N LYS A 26 -24.70 -24.83 2.05
CA LYS A 26 -25.27 -24.80 0.69
C LYS A 26 -25.46 -23.39 0.14
N ALA A 27 -26.00 -22.49 0.96
CA ALA A 27 -26.18 -21.09 0.57
C ALA A 27 -24.83 -20.40 0.30
N PHE A 28 -23.81 -20.67 1.13
CA PHE A 28 -22.45 -20.19 0.91
C PHE A 28 -21.87 -20.72 -0.41
N LEU A 29 -21.89 -22.04 -0.62
CA LEU A 29 -21.38 -22.66 -1.84
C LEU A 29 -22.04 -22.07 -3.09
N GLY A 30 -23.37 -21.92 -3.08
CA GLY A 30 -24.11 -21.29 -4.19
C GLY A 30 -23.73 -19.82 -4.41
N ARG A 31 -23.66 -19.01 -3.34
CA ARG A 31 -23.26 -17.59 -3.41
C ARG A 31 -21.86 -17.41 -4.00
N TYR A 32 -20.93 -18.28 -3.60
CA TYR A 32 -19.55 -18.25 -4.05
C TYR A 32 -19.28 -19.12 -5.28
N ARG A 33 -20.31 -19.67 -5.92
CA ARG A 33 -20.22 -20.46 -7.16
C ARG A 33 -19.27 -21.66 -7.06
N PHE A 34 -19.33 -22.36 -5.94
CA PHE A 34 -18.74 -23.68 -5.82
C PHE A 34 -19.70 -24.70 -6.44
N GLU A 35 -19.19 -25.51 -7.35
CA GLU A 35 -19.96 -26.54 -8.04
C GLU A 35 -19.53 -27.92 -7.56
N ASN A 36 -20.48 -28.84 -7.38
CA ASN A 36 -20.16 -30.21 -7.03
C ASN A 36 -19.40 -30.87 -8.19
N THR A 37 -18.28 -31.53 -7.91
CA THR A 37 -17.41 -32.15 -8.93
C THR A 37 -17.95 -33.47 -9.49
N GLY A 38 -19.11 -33.93 -8.99
CA GLY A 38 -19.71 -35.23 -9.32
C GLY A 38 -19.02 -36.41 -8.62
N LYS A 39 -18.01 -36.15 -7.78
CA LYS A 39 -17.23 -37.15 -7.04
C LYS A 39 -17.37 -36.92 -5.54
N GLY A 40 -18.35 -37.59 -4.92
CA GLY A 40 -18.58 -37.49 -3.47
C GLY A 40 -18.96 -36.08 -3.03
N ASN A 41 -18.51 -35.68 -1.83
CA ASN A 41 -18.75 -34.34 -1.27
C ASN A 41 -17.57 -33.40 -1.58
N SER A 42 -17.19 -33.31 -2.86
CA SER A 42 -16.20 -32.35 -3.35
C SER A 42 -16.90 -31.23 -4.11
N PHE A 43 -16.57 -29.99 -3.75
CA PHE A 43 -17.09 -28.78 -4.35
C PHE A 43 -15.94 -27.90 -4.81
N ARG A 44 -15.94 -27.53 -6.08
CA ARG A 44 -14.86 -26.75 -6.68
C ARG A 44 -15.38 -25.45 -7.25
N ARG A 45 -14.64 -24.39 -6.98
CA ARG A 45 -14.70 -23.15 -7.74
C ARG A 45 -13.45 -23.11 -8.62
N SER A 46 -13.62 -23.01 -9.93
CA SER A 46 -12.52 -22.96 -10.90
C SER A 46 -12.24 -21.52 -11.35
N GLY A 47 -11.01 -21.24 -11.80
CA GLY A 47 -10.61 -19.98 -12.43
C GLY A 47 -9.54 -19.21 -11.63
N ASP A 48 -9.23 -17.99 -12.09
CA ASP A 48 -8.35 -17.07 -11.35
C ASP A 48 -9.09 -16.59 -10.10
N ILE A 49 -8.78 -17.22 -8.97
CA ILE A 49 -9.45 -16.95 -7.71
C ILE A 49 -8.60 -15.98 -6.90
N ASP A 50 -9.20 -14.82 -6.64
CA ASP A 50 -8.68 -13.88 -5.66
C ASP A 50 -8.52 -14.59 -4.30
N LYS A 51 -7.38 -14.37 -3.64
CA LYS A 51 -7.05 -14.86 -2.29
C LYS A 51 -8.16 -14.53 -1.29
N GLU A 52 -8.88 -13.43 -1.51
CA GLU A 52 -10.03 -13.03 -0.70
C GLU A 52 -11.12 -14.12 -0.61
N ILE A 53 -11.34 -14.86 -1.70
CA ILE A 53 -12.34 -15.95 -1.70
C ILE A 53 -11.84 -17.12 -0.85
N LEU A 54 -10.54 -17.41 -0.86
CA LEU A 54 -9.94 -18.43 0.01
C LEU A 54 -10.12 -18.04 1.48
N PHE A 55 -9.85 -16.77 1.81
CA PHE A 55 -10.03 -16.25 3.16
C PHE A 55 -11.47 -16.38 3.64
N GLN A 56 -12.43 -15.91 2.84
CA GLN A 56 -13.85 -16.00 3.18
C GLN A 56 -14.33 -17.45 3.28
N THR A 57 -13.77 -18.36 2.48
CA THR A 57 -14.08 -19.79 2.54
C THR A 57 -13.55 -20.41 3.83
N TYR A 58 -12.31 -20.14 4.19
CA TYR A 58 -11.72 -20.65 5.43
C TYR A 58 -12.45 -20.09 6.65
N ASP A 59 -12.58 -18.77 6.75
CA ASP A 59 -13.21 -18.08 7.89
C ASP A 59 -14.65 -18.57 8.10
N PHE A 60 -15.40 -18.79 7.00
CA PHE A 60 -16.75 -19.35 7.08
C PHE A 60 -16.76 -20.80 7.56
N LEU A 61 -15.93 -21.68 6.98
CA LEU A 61 -15.96 -23.10 7.31
C LEU A 61 -15.45 -23.36 8.74
N GLU A 62 -14.46 -22.60 9.22
CA GLU A 62 -13.90 -22.74 10.57
C GLU A 62 -14.95 -22.47 11.67
N GLU A 63 -15.96 -21.64 11.38
CA GLU A 63 -17.09 -21.38 12.29
C GLU A 63 -17.97 -22.62 12.52
N TYR A 64 -18.10 -23.52 11.53
CA TYR A 64 -19.02 -24.67 11.58
C TYR A 64 -18.31 -26.02 11.72
N PHE A 65 -17.04 -26.11 11.34
CA PHE A 65 -16.31 -27.37 11.30
C PHE A 65 -15.03 -27.29 12.14
N PRO A 66 -14.89 -28.11 13.20
CA PRO A 66 -13.77 -28.03 14.12
C PRO A 66 -12.45 -28.56 13.56
N ASN A 67 -12.50 -29.33 12.46
CA ASN A 67 -11.33 -29.98 11.86
C ASN A 67 -11.26 -29.67 10.36
N ILE A 68 -10.45 -28.67 10.02
CA ILE A 68 -10.12 -28.29 8.65
C ILE A 68 -8.64 -28.59 8.39
N SER A 69 -8.36 -29.35 7.34
CA SER A 69 -7.01 -29.51 6.79
C SER A 69 -6.85 -28.64 5.55
N LEU A 70 -5.66 -28.10 5.37
CA LEU A 70 -5.31 -27.25 4.25
C LEU A 70 -4.19 -27.92 3.47
N ASP A 71 -4.16 -27.72 2.16
CA ASP A 71 -2.93 -28.03 1.43
C ASP A 71 -1.84 -26.98 1.74
N PRO A 72 -0.55 -27.28 1.47
CA PRO A 72 0.55 -26.38 1.82
C PRO A 72 0.44 -24.98 1.21
N TYR A 73 -0.20 -24.85 0.05
CA TYR A 73 -0.37 -23.56 -0.62
C TYR A 73 -1.42 -22.70 0.10
N CYS A 74 -2.57 -23.28 0.46
CA CYS A 74 -3.59 -22.62 1.26
C CYS A 74 -3.06 -22.22 2.65
N GLU A 75 -2.28 -23.10 3.30
CA GLU A 75 -1.62 -22.81 4.58
C GLU A 75 -0.73 -21.58 4.49
N GLU A 76 0.13 -21.51 3.46
CA GLU A 76 1.04 -20.39 3.26
C GLU A 76 0.28 -19.06 3.06
N ILE A 77 -0.79 -19.06 2.24
CA ILE A 77 -1.57 -17.84 1.99
C ILE A 77 -2.26 -17.37 3.27
N LEU A 78 -2.91 -18.27 4.01
CA LEU A 78 -3.61 -17.92 5.26
C LEU A 78 -2.63 -17.49 6.36
N TYR A 79 -1.47 -18.13 6.45
CA TYR A 79 -0.39 -17.70 7.34
C TYR A 79 0.04 -16.27 7.01
N ASN A 80 0.29 -15.97 5.74
CA ASN A 80 0.69 -14.63 5.29
C ASN A 80 -0.40 -13.58 5.56
N LYS A 81 -1.70 -13.91 5.40
CA LYS A 81 -2.82 -13.05 5.80
C LYS A 81 -2.71 -12.66 7.26
N LYS A 82 -2.57 -13.67 8.14
CA LYS A 82 -2.49 -13.46 9.59
C LYS A 82 -1.27 -12.65 10.01
N GLN A 83 -0.11 -12.89 9.38
CA GLN A 83 1.08 -12.07 9.63
C GLN A 83 0.87 -10.62 9.20
N ASN A 84 0.23 -10.38 8.05
CA ASN A 84 -0.09 -9.04 7.58
C ASN A 84 -1.07 -8.32 8.52
N GLU A 85 -2.11 -9.01 9.01
CA GLU A 85 -3.06 -8.46 9.98
C GLU A 85 -2.37 -8.03 11.28
N ASN A 86 -1.52 -8.90 11.85
CA ASN A 86 -0.74 -8.58 13.04
C ASN A 86 0.20 -7.38 12.80
N ASN A 87 0.87 -7.33 11.64
CA ASN A 87 1.74 -6.22 11.27
C ASN A 87 0.95 -4.91 11.16
N ILE A 88 -0.26 -4.94 10.60
CA ILE A 88 -1.15 -3.77 10.52
C ILE A 88 -1.54 -3.28 11.92
N GLU A 89 -1.93 -4.19 12.81
CA GLU A 89 -2.31 -3.85 14.19
C GLU A 89 -1.14 -3.17 14.94
N GLN A 90 0.05 -3.80 14.90
CA GLN A 90 1.25 -3.24 15.51
C GLN A 90 1.61 -1.85 14.93
N THR A 91 1.51 -1.70 13.61
CA THR A 91 1.76 -0.42 12.93
C THR A 91 0.75 0.66 13.35
N GLN A 92 -0.52 0.29 13.51
CA GLN A 92 -1.56 1.22 13.98
C GLN A 92 -1.32 1.67 15.42
N ASP A 93 -0.94 0.76 16.30
CA ASP A 93 -0.67 1.08 17.70
C ASP A 93 0.54 2.00 17.84
N GLU A 94 1.61 1.73 17.11
CA GLU A 94 2.77 2.62 17.08
C GLU A 94 2.40 4.00 16.49
N ALA A 95 1.60 4.03 15.43
CA ALA A 95 1.14 5.29 14.85
C ALA A 95 0.26 6.11 15.82
N ARG A 96 -0.61 5.45 16.59
CA ARG A 96 -1.41 6.08 17.66
C ARG A 96 -0.50 6.60 18.77
N ARG A 97 0.49 5.82 19.18
CA ARG A 97 1.51 6.24 20.15
C ARG A 97 2.23 7.50 19.68
N ILE A 98 2.76 7.49 18.45
CA ILE A 98 3.42 8.66 17.84
C ILE A 98 2.47 9.87 17.85
N LYS A 99 1.22 9.75 17.39
CA LYS A 99 0.27 10.87 17.41
C LYS A 99 0.07 11.47 18.81
N SER A 100 0.07 10.63 19.85
CA SER A 100 -0.14 11.09 21.23
C SER A 100 0.97 12.01 21.74
N LEU A 101 2.19 11.93 21.17
CA LEU A 101 3.33 12.79 21.49
C LEU A 101 3.13 14.27 21.16
N VAL A 102 2.04 14.62 20.46
CA VAL A 102 1.62 16.03 20.32
C VAL A 102 1.40 16.71 21.68
N ASN A 103 1.06 15.95 22.72
CA ASN A 103 0.86 16.45 24.08
C ASN A 103 2.16 16.50 24.90
N THR A 104 3.21 15.81 24.46
CA THR A 104 4.54 15.76 25.09
C THR A 104 5.64 16.01 24.06
N PRO A 105 5.76 17.22 23.47
CA PRO A 105 6.69 17.48 22.37
C PRO A 105 8.16 17.17 22.67
N ASP A 106 8.57 17.25 23.94
CA ASP A 106 9.93 16.95 24.38
C ASP A 106 10.27 15.45 24.32
N GLU A 107 9.25 14.58 24.27
CA GLU A 107 9.41 13.13 24.12
C GLU A 107 9.49 12.69 22.65
N ILE A 108 9.31 13.61 21.70
CA ILE A 108 9.42 13.31 20.27
C ILE A 108 10.86 12.90 19.96
N PRO A 109 11.09 11.68 19.43
CA PRO A 109 12.43 11.24 19.08
C PRO A 109 13.11 12.22 18.13
N ASN A 110 14.39 12.46 18.37
CA ASN A 110 15.21 13.11 17.36
C ASN A 110 15.36 12.16 16.17
N ILE A 111 15.12 12.70 14.98
CA ILE A 111 15.25 11.97 13.72
C ILE A 111 16.30 12.65 12.86
N THR A 112 17.14 11.84 12.25
CA THR A 112 18.01 12.26 11.15
C THR A 112 17.22 12.14 9.85
N ILE A 113 17.29 13.17 9.02
CA ILE A 113 16.68 13.18 7.69
C ILE A 113 17.80 13.07 6.66
N PRO A 114 17.84 12.02 5.83
CA PRO A 114 18.84 11.91 4.77
C PRO A 114 18.77 13.14 3.85
N ARG A 115 19.94 13.55 3.30
CA ARG A 115 20.10 14.70 2.38
C ARG A 115 19.78 16.08 2.96
N MET A 116 19.26 16.18 4.19
CA MET A 116 19.03 17.47 4.84
C MET A 116 20.38 18.12 5.19
N ARG A 117 20.53 19.39 4.85
CA ARG A 117 21.71 20.18 5.22
C ARG A 117 21.81 20.39 6.74
N ASP A 118 23.04 20.46 7.25
CA ASP A 118 23.30 20.48 8.70
C ASP A 118 22.82 21.75 9.43
N ASP A 119 22.69 22.87 8.71
CA ASP A 119 22.26 24.16 9.28
C ASP A 119 20.74 24.40 9.26
N VAL A 120 19.96 23.42 8.80
CA VAL A 120 18.50 23.46 8.92
C VAL A 120 17.98 22.30 9.74
N SER A 121 16.78 22.46 10.29
CA SER A 121 16.14 21.40 11.07
C SER A 121 14.63 21.44 10.94
N LEU A 122 14.01 20.29 11.10
CA LEU A 122 12.56 20.19 11.26
C LEU A 122 12.13 20.72 12.62
N LYS A 123 11.04 21.49 12.62
CA LYS A 123 10.32 21.84 13.85
C LYS A 123 9.73 20.56 14.47
N TRP A 124 9.49 20.56 15.78
CA TRP A 124 9.00 19.38 16.51
C TRP A 124 7.75 18.75 15.87
N TYR A 125 6.79 19.57 15.43
CA TYR A 125 5.56 19.10 14.81
C TYR A 125 5.78 18.55 13.39
N GLN A 126 6.84 18.95 12.70
CA GLN A 126 7.26 18.36 11.42
C GLN A 126 7.93 17.02 11.65
N LYS A 127 8.79 16.89 12.69
CA LYS A 127 9.38 15.61 13.09
C LYS A 127 8.29 14.58 13.42
N LEU A 128 7.28 15.00 14.18
CA LEU A 128 6.11 14.19 14.52
C LEU A 128 5.38 13.67 13.26
N ALA A 129 5.12 14.56 12.30
CA ALA A 129 4.46 14.21 11.05
C ALA A 129 5.28 13.24 10.21
N VAL A 130 6.61 13.44 10.13
CA VAL A 130 7.53 12.55 9.40
C VAL A 130 7.59 11.18 10.07
N LEU A 131 7.76 11.11 11.39
CA LEU A 131 7.74 9.86 12.16
C LEU A 131 6.48 9.06 11.88
N HIS A 132 5.32 9.71 12.07
CA HIS A 132 4.04 9.08 11.80
C HIS A 132 3.93 8.59 10.35
N ALA A 133 4.38 9.41 9.38
CA ALA A 133 4.34 9.04 7.97
C ALA A 133 5.23 7.85 7.65
N THR A 134 6.43 7.79 8.22
CA THR A 134 7.36 6.66 8.04
C THR A 134 6.92 5.39 8.75
N THR A 135 6.07 5.48 9.76
CA THR A 135 5.50 4.31 10.44
C THR A 135 4.38 3.67 9.62
N ILE A 136 3.43 4.45 9.10
CA ILE A 136 2.23 3.89 8.43
C ILE A 136 2.38 3.71 6.92
N CYS A 137 3.46 4.25 6.32
CA CYS A 137 3.79 4.27 4.89
C CYS A 137 2.81 5.05 3.98
N ASN A 138 1.50 4.94 4.22
CA ASN A 138 0.42 5.57 3.43
C ASN A 138 -0.28 6.65 4.25
N SER A 139 0.46 7.71 4.60
CA SER A 139 -0.07 8.76 5.47
C SER A 139 -0.81 9.87 4.73
N ALA A 140 -1.79 10.47 5.42
CA ALA A 140 -2.46 11.69 5.00
C ALA A 140 -2.20 12.80 6.02
N ASN A 141 -1.77 13.97 5.54
CA ASN A 141 -1.43 15.11 6.39
C ASN A 141 -2.33 16.32 6.07
N PHE A 142 -3.24 16.62 7.00
CA PHE A 142 -4.21 17.72 6.90
C PHE A 142 -3.82 18.96 7.71
N SER A 143 -2.52 19.18 7.92
CA SER A 143 -2.03 20.36 8.65
C SER A 143 -2.35 21.68 7.94
N VAL A 144 -2.39 22.75 8.72
CA VAL A 144 -2.72 24.12 8.28
C VAL A 144 -1.77 24.66 7.18
N PRO A 145 -2.20 25.63 6.36
CA PRO A 145 -1.31 26.35 5.45
C PRO A 145 -0.09 26.93 6.18
N GLY A 146 1.10 26.89 5.56
CA GLY A 146 2.34 27.39 6.16
C GLY A 146 3.02 26.45 7.17
N SER A 147 2.47 25.26 7.45
CA SER A 147 3.09 24.27 8.36
C SER A 147 4.38 23.63 7.81
N GLY A 148 4.73 23.86 6.53
CA GLY A 148 5.88 23.24 5.88
C GLY A 148 5.63 21.79 5.44
N LYS A 149 4.44 21.50 4.90
CA LYS A 149 4.08 20.18 4.36
C LYS A 149 5.06 19.65 3.32
N THR A 150 5.63 20.52 2.48
CA THR A 150 6.61 20.12 1.46
C THR A 150 7.89 19.56 2.11
N TRP A 151 8.37 20.18 3.19
CA TRP A 151 9.52 19.67 3.95
C TRP A 151 9.20 18.33 4.61
N MET A 152 8.01 18.18 5.20
CA MET A 152 7.57 16.90 5.76
C MET A 152 7.54 15.80 4.69
N ALA A 153 7.02 16.10 3.50
CA ALA A 153 6.95 15.15 2.39
C ALA A 153 8.34 14.76 1.86
N TYR A 154 9.24 15.73 1.65
CA TYR A 154 10.63 15.43 1.26
C TYR A 154 11.36 14.62 2.32
N SER A 155 11.23 15.01 3.59
CA SER A 155 11.88 14.30 4.69
C SER A 155 11.40 12.85 4.80
N THR A 156 10.10 12.62 4.62
CA THR A 156 9.52 11.27 4.59
C THR A 156 10.07 10.47 3.40
N TYR A 157 10.08 11.08 2.21
CA TYR A 157 10.60 10.46 1.00
C TYR A 157 12.09 10.10 1.12
N PHE A 158 12.93 10.98 1.67
CA PHE A 158 14.35 10.70 1.88
C PHE A 158 14.56 9.55 2.86
N LYS A 159 13.77 9.46 3.93
CA LYS A 159 13.82 8.28 4.82
C LYS A 159 13.40 7.00 4.09
N PHE A 160 12.33 7.03 3.30
CA PHE A 160 11.93 5.84 2.53
C PHE A 160 12.96 5.41 1.50
N LYS A 161 13.58 6.35 0.79
CA LYS A 161 14.54 6.05 -0.26
C LYS A 161 15.91 5.67 0.29
N ASP A 162 16.51 6.54 1.11
CA ASP A 162 17.93 6.44 1.47
C ASP A 162 18.18 5.66 2.76
N GLU A 163 17.17 5.49 3.61
CA GLU A 163 17.30 4.78 4.89
C GLU A 163 16.59 3.43 4.87
N GLN A 164 15.37 3.37 4.33
CA GLN A 164 14.55 2.14 4.34
C GLN A 164 14.56 1.38 3.01
N ASN A 165 15.07 1.98 1.93
CA ASN A 165 15.11 1.41 0.59
C ASN A 165 13.74 0.87 0.10
N LEU A 166 12.67 1.62 0.37
CA LEU A 166 11.28 1.25 0.04
C LEU A 166 10.78 1.88 -1.27
N VAL A 167 11.40 2.97 -1.73
CA VAL A 167 10.94 3.74 -2.89
C VAL A 167 12.10 4.29 -3.70
N ASP A 168 11.89 4.40 -5.01
CA ASP A 168 12.91 4.92 -5.94
C ASP A 168 12.65 6.33 -6.44
N LYS A 169 11.38 6.73 -6.52
CA LYS A 169 10.94 7.98 -7.16
C LYS A 169 9.83 8.65 -6.37
N LEU A 170 9.73 9.97 -6.51
CA LEU A 170 8.64 10.77 -5.96
C LEU A 170 7.78 11.35 -7.08
N LEU A 171 6.51 10.97 -7.15
CA LEU A 171 5.52 11.63 -8.00
C LEU A 171 4.69 12.60 -7.17
N VAL A 172 4.74 13.89 -7.54
CA VAL A 172 3.89 14.93 -6.95
C VAL A 172 2.79 15.31 -7.93
N VAL A 173 1.55 15.14 -7.50
CA VAL A 173 0.36 15.52 -8.28
C VAL A 173 -0.29 16.73 -7.61
N GLY A 174 -0.42 17.85 -8.34
CA GLY A 174 -0.92 19.09 -7.73
C GLY A 174 -1.31 20.18 -8.74
N PRO A 175 -1.83 21.33 -8.25
CA PRO A 175 -2.04 22.48 -9.11
C PRO A 175 -0.69 23.03 -9.60
N LEU A 176 -0.67 23.64 -10.79
CA LEU A 176 0.57 24.20 -11.38
C LEU A 176 1.28 25.20 -10.46
N ALA A 177 0.51 25.94 -9.66
CA ALA A 177 1.02 26.91 -8.69
C ALA A 177 1.90 26.27 -7.60
N ALA A 178 1.73 24.97 -7.30
CA ALA A 178 2.53 24.28 -6.30
C ALA A 178 3.94 23.93 -6.79
N PHE A 179 4.20 23.88 -8.10
CA PHE A 179 5.45 23.30 -8.61
C PHE A 179 6.69 24.11 -8.28
N ARG A 180 6.60 25.45 -8.35
CA ARG A 180 7.72 26.32 -7.95
C ARG A 180 8.09 26.16 -6.48
N PRO A 181 7.12 26.14 -5.53
CA PRO A 181 7.40 25.76 -4.15
C PRO A 181 8.14 24.43 -4.02
N TRP A 182 7.72 23.34 -4.67
CA TRP A 182 8.43 22.06 -4.57
C TRP A 182 9.90 22.15 -5.00
N GLU A 183 10.19 22.80 -6.13
CA GLU A 183 11.57 22.98 -6.59
C GLU A 183 12.41 23.82 -5.63
N ARG A 184 11.89 24.96 -5.18
CA ARG A 184 12.62 25.86 -4.29
C ARG A 184 12.86 25.23 -2.92
N GLU A 185 11.86 24.56 -2.37
CA GLU A 185 11.95 23.95 -1.04
C GLU A 185 12.92 22.77 -1.03
N TYR A 186 13.10 22.07 -2.15
CA TYR A 186 14.15 21.05 -2.28
C TYR A 186 15.54 21.66 -2.12
N GLU A 187 15.85 22.72 -2.88
CA GLU A 187 17.15 23.39 -2.76
C GLU A 187 17.37 23.97 -1.36
N LEU A 188 16.31 24.47 -0.71
CA LEU A 188 16.39 24.96 0.66
C LEU A 188 16.69 23.85 1.68
N ILE A 189 16.14 22.64 1.50
CA ILE A 189 16.34 21.52 2.44
C ILE A 189 17.66 20.78 2.20
N THR A 190 18.13 20.68 0.94
CA THR A 190 19.33 19.89 0.59
C THR A 190 20.56 20.72 0.26
N GLY A 191 20.39 21.98 -0.14
CA GLY A 191 21.46 22.80 -0.70
C GLY A 191 21.92 22.37 -2.10
N THR A 192 21.18 21.50 -2.79
CA THR A 192 21.53 20.96 -4.11
C THR A 192 20.47 21.27 -5.16
N GLU A 193 20.86 21.27 -6.44
CA GLU A 193 19.91 21.40 -7.54
C GLU A 193 18.90 20.25 -7.53
N PRO A 194 17.59 20.52 -7.61
CA PRO A 194 16.59 19.48 -7.54
C PRO A 194 16.62 18.55 -8.76
N PRO A 195 16.64 17.21 -8.58
CA PRO A 195 16.46 16.23 -9.65
C PRO A 195 14.98 16.12 -10.03
N ILE A 196 14.36 17.26 -10.35
CA ILE A 196 12.92 17.42 -10.59
C ILE A 196 12.63 17.64 -12.07
N GLN A 197 11.68 16.89 -12.61
CA GLN A 197 11.14 17.09 -13.95
C GLN A 197 9.63 17.33 -13.94
N ARG A 198 9.20 18.46 -14.51
CA ARG A 198 7.77 18.74 -14.74
C ARG A 198 7.27 17.99 -15.98
N ILE A 199 6.21 17.21 -15.83
CA ILE A 199 5.53 16.53 -16.95
C ILE A 199 4.48 17.51 -17.52
N ARG A 200 4.78 18.08 -18.70
CA ARG A 200 3.96 19.14 -19.30
C ARG A 200 3.97 19.10 -20.83
N GLY A 201 3.08 19.89 -21.43
CA GLY A 201 2.92 19.97 -22.89
C GLY A 201 1.83 19.03 -23.40
N ASN A 202 1.80 18.84 -24.72
CA ASN A 202 0.90 17.88 -25.37
C ASN A 202 1.30 16.42 -25.04
N ALA A 203 0.46 15.47 -25.43
CA ALA A 203 0.67 14.05 -25.14
C ALA A 203 2.06 13.56 -25.57
N THR A 204 2.48 13.87 -26.79
CA THR A 204 3.80 13.51 -27.32
C THR A 204 4.95 13.98 -26.41
N LYS A 205 4.93 15.26 -25.99
CA LYS A 205 5.98 15.82 -25.11
C LYS A 205 5.96 15.17 -23.73
N ARG A 206 4.79 14.95 -23.13
CA ARG A 206 4.69 14.27 -21.82
C ARG A 206 5.21 12.84 -21.89
N ASN A 207 4.88 12.10 -22.95
CA ASN A 207 5.35 10.74 -23.13
C ASN A 207 6.87 10.69 -23.36
N GLN A 208 7.44 11.65 -24.10
CA GLN A 208 8.89 11.77 -24.24
C GLN A 208 9.58 12.02 -22.89
N ILE A 209 9.04 12.93 -22.07
CA ILE A 209 9.56 13.20 -20.73
C ILE A 209 9.54 11.94 -19.86
N ILE A 210 8.41 11.22 -19.83
CA ILE A 210 8.26 9.99 -19.04
C ILE A 210 9.21 8.89 -19.52
N LYS A 211 9.38 8.73 -20.85
CA LYS A 211 10.25 7.69 -21.42
C LYS A 211 11.74 7.92 -21.16
N ARG A 212 12.19 9.17 -21.09
CA ARG A 212 13.59 9.51 -20.81
C ARG A 212 14.04 9.07 -19.43
N ASP A 213 13.13 9.14 -18.45
CA ASP A 213 13.40 8.65 -17.08
C ASP A 213 14.67 9.28 -16.45
N GLU A 214 14.93 10.56 -16.76
CA GLU A 214 16.16 11.28 -16.39
C GLU A 214 16.07 11.96 -15.01
N SER A 215 15.02 11.71 -14.23
CA SER A 215 14.78 12.42 -12.97
C SER A 215 14.28 11.50 -11.86
N GLU A 216 14.55 11.92 -10.64
CA GLU A 216 14.13 11.21 -9.43
C GLU A 216 12.72 11.66 -9.01
N ILE A 217 12.41 12.94 -9.18
CA ILE A 217 11.15 13.54 -8.75
C ILE A 217 10.40 14.06 -9.97
N TYR A 218 9.11 13.72 -10.08
CA TYR A 218 8.24 14.17 -11.16
C TYR A 218 7.09 15.02 -10.63
N LEU A 219 6.82 16.16 -11.29
CA LEU A 219 5.67 17.02 -10.98
C LEU A 219 4.66 16.96 -12.13
N ILE A 220 3.40 16.65 -11.83
CA ILE A 220 2.33 16.59 -12.84
C ILE A 220 1.05 17.26 -12.34
N SER A 221 0.33 17.92 -13.25
CA SER A 221 -0.92 18.61 -12.90
C SER A 221 -2.11 17.68 -12.93
N TYR A 222 -3.16 18.01 -12.18
CA TYR A 222 -4.43 17.28 -12.21
C TYR A 222 -4.97 17.09 -13.63
N GLY A 223 -4.96 18.14 -14.47
CA GLY A 223 -5.43 18.05 -15.85
C GLY A 223 -4.55 17.22 -16.79
N SER A 224 -3.27 17.02 -16.45
CA SER A 224 -2.36 16.22 -17.27
C SER A 224 -2.39 14.74 -16.93
N ILE A 225 -2.54 14.40 -15.64
CA ILE A 225 -2.50 13.00 -15.17
C ILE A 225 -3.75 12.21 -15.57
N ILE A 226 -4.90 12.86 -15.71
CA ILE A 226 -6.16 12.20 -16.11
C ILE A 226 -6.17 11.73 -17.57
N GLN A 227 -5.16 12.09 -18.37
CA GLN A 227 -5.06 11.65 -19.75
C GLN A 227 -4.55 10.21 -19.77
N GLN A 228 -5.38 9.29 -20.26
CA GLN A 228 -5.16 7.83 -20.16
C GLN A 228 -3.73 7.41 -20.55
N GLU A 229 -3.25 7.84 -21.72
CA GLU A 229 -1.91 7.48 -22.21
C GLU A 229 -0.80 7.97 -21.25
N THR A 230 -0.96 9.17 -20.67
CA THR A 230 -0.01 9.73 -19.70
C THR A 230 -0.03 8.94 -18.40
N LEU A 231 -1.21 8.54 -17.92
CA LEU A 231 -1.37 7.72 -16.73
C LEU A 231 -0.73 6.34 -16.90
N GLU A 232 -1.02 5.65 -18.01
CA GLU A 232 -0.46 4.32 -18.31
C GLU A 232 1.07 4.35 -18.39
N ASN A 233 1.63 5.37 -19.06
CA ASN A 233 3.08 5.53 -19.15
C ASN A 233 3.70 5.85 -17.79
N LEU A 234 3.02 6.62 -16.93
CA LEU A 234 3.48 6.90 -15.57
C LEU A 234 3.47 5.65 -14.68
N ILE A 235 2.42 4.83 -14.76
CA ILE A 235 2.37 3.57 -14.01
C ILE A 235 3.53 2.66 -14.42
N LYS A 236 3.85 2.59 -15.72
CA LYS A 236 5.01 1.83 -16.20
C LYS A 236 6.34 2.37 -15.68
N LEU A 237 6.49 3.70 -15.62
CA LEU A 237 7.68 4.36 -15.06
C LEU A 237 7.87 4.02 -13.58
N LEU A 238 6.81 4.07 -12.78
CA LEU A 238 6.86 3.90 -11.33
C LEU A 238 6.88 2.44 -10.85
N LYS A 239 6.67 1.47 -11.76
CA LYS A 239 6.75 0.03 -11.47
C LYS A 239 8.12 -0.59 -11.83
N LYS A 240 9.02 0.19 -12.41
CA LYS A 240 10.41 -0.24 -12.61
C LYS A 240 11.13 -0.25 -11.28
#